data_AF-A0A8J9X2G4-F1
#
_entry.id   AF-A0A8J9X2G4-F1
#
_cell.length_a   1.000
_cell.length_b   1.000
_cell.length_c   1.000
_cell.angle_alpha   90.00
_cell.angle_beta   90.00
_cell.angle_gamma   90.00
#
_symmetry.space_group_name_H-M   'P 1'
#
loop_
_entity.id
_entity.type
_entity.pdbx_description
1 polymer ?
#
loop_
_entity_poly.entity_id
_entity_poly.type
_entity_poly.pdbx_seq_one_letter_code
_entity_poly.pdbx_strand_id
1 'polypeptide(L)'
;MYVSDEKGSTCAAEREAYLLRNFDFECPGTRFLAVSLWDNGIGANMNYIAVPALMAGLVTNRVVLFVNKVPGKRKIMSTRWSLASCPRRDFQCFFKAASPYVPTVKELNEAYGLTRTEKQDLFHRGEVPIGHENDKVIYMMGLQKTPSMHLGGRLESTLYNISMSLIDSAATKVADPALLRSAADSITSQDGNRPGYHFQFSTSKIHHGLLFYALRPSLLSKHRINSILNQVVPANFDPAKSIGLPIRGGLFFKKIFSL
;
A
#
# COMPACT_ATOMS: atom_id res chain seq x y z
N MET A 1 -6.56 -3.96 16.30
CA MET A 1 -6.02 -4.41 17.59
C MET A 1 -5.14 -3.31 18.13
N TYR A 2 -5.53 -2.72 19.25
CA TYR A 2 -4.65 -1.89 20.06
C TYR A 2 -3.80 -2.84 20.89
N VAL A 3 -2.49 -2.89 20.64
CA VAL A 3 -1.56 -3.43 21.62
C VAL A 3 -1.21 -2.23 22.49
N SER A 4 -1.71 -2.24 23.73
CA SER A 4 -1.29 -1.28 24.74
C SER A 4 0.18 -1.54 25.07
N ASP A 5 1.05 -0.57 24.77
CA ASP A 5 2.45 -0.60 25.24
C ASP A 5 2.45 -0.69 26.76
N GLU A 6 2.97 -1.79 27.31
CA GLU A 6 3.33 -1.84 28.72
C GLU A 6 4.46 -0.83 28.95
N LYS A 7 4.18 0.15 29.82
CA LYS A 7 5.18 1.11 30.29
C LYS A 7 6.34 0.35 30.93
N GLY A 8 7.49 0.36 30.27
CA GLY A 8 8.73 -0.25 30.77
C GLY A 8 9.43 -1.23 29.84
N SER A 9 8.89 -1.51 28.64
CA SER A 9 9.60 -2.36 27.67
C SER A 9 10.82 -1.63 27.07
N THR A 10 11.92 -2.37 26.86
CA THR A 10 13.15 -1.93 26.18
C THR A 10 12.88 -1.25 24.82
N CYS A 11 11.80 -1.66 24.16
CA CYS A 11 11.33 -1.11 22.89
C CYS A 11 10.98 0.39 22.96
N ALA A 12 10.47 0.91 24.09
CA ALA A 12 10.14 2.34 24.22
C ALA A 12 11.40 3.23 24.24
N ALA A 13 12.46 2.79 24.91
CA ALA A 13 13.73 3.51 24.99
C ALA A 13 14.50 3.47 23.65
N GLU A 14 14.46 2.33 22.95
CA GLU A 14 15.05 2.19 21.61
C GLU A 14 14.34 3.08 20.59
N ARG A 15 13.01 3.19 20.64
CA ARG A 15 12.23 4.07 19.75
C ARG A 15 12.62 5.54 19.89
N GLU A 16 12.85 6.00 21.11
CA GLU A 16 13.28 7.37 21.38
C GLU A 16 14.71 7.61 20.87
N ALA A 17 15.61 6.63 21.08
CA ALA A 17 16.99 6.69 20.58
C ALA A 17 17.09 6.72 19.04
N TYR A 18 16.15 6.07 18.33
CA TYR A 18 16.12 5.98 16.86
C TYR A 18 15.10 6.91 16.18
N LEU A 19 14.41 7.79 16.92
CA LEU A 19 13.39 8.71 16.41
C LEU A 19 12.18 8.01 15.74
N LEU A 20 11.80 6.83 16.22
CA LEU A 20 10.65 6.06 15.76
C LEU A 20 9.36 6.59 16.39
N ARG A 21 8.27 6.73 15.62
CA ARG A 21 6.98 7.22 16.15
C ARG A 21 6.19 6.09 16.82
N ASN A 22 5.16 6.46 17.59
CA ASN A 22 4.26 5.56 18.35
C ASN A 22 3.59 4.43 17.55
N PHE A 23 3.74 4.39 16.22
CA PHE A 23 3.20 3.34 15.35
C PHE A 23 4.24 2.58 14.54
N ASP A 24 5.53 2.92 14.71
CA ASP A 24 6.65 2.20 14.14
C ASP A 24 7.05 1.12 15.17
N PHE A 25 6.92 -0.15 14.78
CA PHE A 25 7.35 -1.29 15.56
C PHE A 25 8.47 -1.99 14.81
N GLU A 26 9.58 -2.27 15.48
CA GLU A 26 10.59 -3.15 14.89
C GLU A 26 10.18 -4.61 15.10
N CYS A 27 10.25 -5.42 14.05
CA CYS A 27 10.04 -6.85 14.15
C CYS A 27 11.25 -7.59 13.57
N PRO A 28 12.10 -8.18 14.44
CA PRO A 28 13.37 -8.79 14.03
C PRO A 28 13.22 -9.88 12.95
N GLY A 29 12.11 -10.63 12.96
CA GLY A 29 11.84 -11.68 11.96
C GLY A 29 11.21 -11.19 10.65
N THR A 30 10.78 -9.94 10.55
CA THR A 30 10.04 -9.45 9.38
C THR A 30 10.96 -9.21 8.20
N ARG A 31 10.64 -9.77 7.03
CA ARG A 31 11.32 -9.46 5.77
C ARG A 31 10.56 -8.40 4.99
N PHE A 32 11.28 -7.56 4.27
CA PHE A 32 10.72 -6.40 3.60
C PHE A 32 10.94 -6.43 2.08
N LEU A 33 9.99 -5.83 1.36
CA LEU A 33 10.11 -5.43 -0.03
C LEU A 33 10.01 -3.90 -0.07
N ALA A 34 11.15 -3.22 -0.21
CA ALA A 34 11.23 -1.78 -0.32
C ALA A 34 11.05 -1.36 -1.79
N VAL A 35 10.19 -0.38 -2.02
CA VAL A 35 9.90 0.13 -3.36
C VAL A 35 9.84 1.65 -3.32
N SER A 36 10.51 2.29 -4.26
CA SER A 36 10.46 3.75 -4.39
C SER A 36 9.39 4.19 -5.37
N LEU A 37 8.61 5.20 -4.97
CA LEU A 37 7.69 5.89 -5.88
C LEU A 37 8.47 6.89 -6.74
N TRP A 38 7.95 7.15 -7.93
CA TRP A 38 8.58 8.02 -8.91
C TRP A 38 7.75 9.28 -9.19
N ASP A 39 8.29 10.19 -9.99
CA ASP A 39 7.64 11.42 -10.45
C ASP A 39 6.57 11.17 -11.54
N ASN A 40 5.81 10.10 -11.38
CA ASN A 40 4.61 9.80 -12.15
C ASN A 40 3.37 10.31 -11.41
N GLY A 41 2.28 10.60 -12.14
CA GLY A 41 0.99 10.92 -11.52
C GLY A 41 0.54 9.86 -10.51
N ILE A 42 -0.26 10.25 -9.52
CA ILE A 42 -0.67 9.38 -8.41
C ILE A 42 -1.31 8.08 -8.89
N GLY A 43 -2.16 8.15 -9.92
CA GLY A 43 -2.80 6.98 -10.53
C GLY A 43 -1.76 5.99 -11.10
N ALA A 44 -0.74 6.49 -11.79
CA ALA A 44 0.32 5.63 -12.34
C ALA A 44 1.17 5.01 -11.22
N ASN A 45 1.54 5.78 -10.18
CA ASN A 45 2.23 5.23 -9.02
C ASN A 45 1.42 4.13 -8.33
N MET A 46 0.11 4.32 -8.16
CA MET A 46 -0.69 3.31 -7.48
C MET A 46 -0.89 2.05 -8.33
N ASN A 47 -1.28 2.21 -9.60
CA ASN A 47 -1.59 1.08 -10.48
C ASN A 47 -0.35 0.28 -10.92
N TYR A 48 0.78 0.95 -11.17
CA TYR A 48 1.94 0.30 -11.79
C TYR A 48 3.11 0.05 -10.83
N ILE A 49 3.07 0.64 -9.63
CA ILE A 49 4.12 0.47 -8.62
C ILE A 49 3.54 -0.09 -7.32
N ALA A 50 2.59 0.60 -6.70
CA ALA A 50 2.11 0.24 -5.37
C ALA A 50 1.35 -1.08 -5.34
N VAL A 51 0.36 -1.26 -6.22
CA VAL A 51 -0.42 -2.50 -6.28
C VAL A 51 0.44 -3.71 -6.66
N PRO A 52 1.26 -3.66 -7.73
CA PRO A 52 2.16 -4.78 -8.04
C PRO A 52 3.13 -5.09 -6.89
N ALA A 53 3.68 -4.07 -6.21
CA ALA A 53 4.53 -4.29 -5.05
C ALA A 53 3.79 -5.01 -3.91
N LEU A 54 2.55 -4.61 -3.61
CA LEU A 54 1.70 -5.26 -2.61
C LEU A 54 1.40 -6.72 -2.97
N MET A 55 1.09 -6.99 -4.23
CA MET A 55 0.91 -8.37 -4.72
C MET A 55 2.19 -9.20 -4.55
N ALA A 56 3.34 -8.66 -4.94
CA ALA A 56 4.64 -9.31 -4.76
C ALA A 56 4.96 -9.58 -3.28
N GLY A 57 4.67 -8.61 -2.39
CA GLY A 57 4.86 -8.76 -0.95
C GLY A 57 4.03 -9.91 -0.37
N LEU A 58 2.78 -10.06 -0.81
CA LEU A 58 1.92 -11.18 -0.39
C LEU A 58 2.53 -12.53 -0.79
N VAL A 59 2.90 -12.71 -2.05
CA VAL A 59 3.38 -14.01 -2.57
C VAL A 59 4.77 -14.36 -2.03
N THR A 60 5.62 -13.35 -1.80
CA THR A 60 6.98 -13.55 -1.27
C THR A 60 7.05 -13.51 0.26
N ASN A 61 5.91 -13.38 0.96
CA ASN A 61 5.82 -13.23 2.41
C ASN A 61 6.74 -12.12 2.95
N ARG A 62 6.63 -10.94 2.32
CA ARG A 62 7.41 -9.73 2.63
C ARG A 62 6.49 -8.55 2.86
N VAL A 63 6.78 -7.76 3.89
CA VAL A 63 6.12 -6.49 4.15
C VAL A 63 6.56 -5.45 3.14
N VAL A 64 5.62 -4.80 2.48
CA VAL A 64 5.92 -3.77 1.48
C VAL A 64 6.12 -2.41 2.14
N LEU A 65 7.19 -1.74 1.74
CA LEU A 65 7.53 -0.39 2.19
C LEU A 65 7.63 0.54 0.99
N PHE A 66 6.91 1.65 1.03
CA PHE A 66 7.06 2.73 0.06
C PHE A 66 8.08 3.73 0.58
N VAL A 67 9.26 3.73 -0.02
CA VAL A 67 10.42 4.46 0.49
C VAL A 67 10.85 5.56 -0.48
N ASN A 68 10.92 6.78 0.03
CA ASN A 68 11.49 7.94 -0.65
C ASN A 68 12.25 8.75 0.41
N LYS A 69 13.29 9.48 0.00
CA LYS A 69 14.11 10.30 0.90
C LYS A 69 14.72 9.50 2.08
N VAL A 70 15.06 8.23 1.87
CA VAL A 70 15.76 7.41 2.88
C VAL A 70 17.17 7.99 3.10
N PRO A 71 17.61 8.21 4.36
CA PRO A 71 18.98 8.58 4.66
C PRO A 71 19.90 7.39 4.35
N GLY A 72 20.85 7.56 3.43
CA GLY A 72 21.74 6.46 3.05
C GLY A 72 22.48 6.68 1.74
N LYS A 73 23.30 5.68 1.38
CA LYS A 73 24.16 5.71 0.19
C LYS A 73 23.42 5.41 -1.11
N ARG A 74 22.26 4.76 -1.04
CA ARG A 74 21.48 4.37 -2.22
C ARG A 74 20.72 5.57 -2.79
N LYS A 75 21.30 6.21 -3.81
CA LYS A 75 20.76 7.40 -4.52
C LYS A 75 19.27 7.27 -4.89
N ILE A 76 18.85 6.06 -5.22
CA ILE A 76 17.49 5.85 -5.68
C ILE A 76 16.45 5.87 -4.55
N MET A 77 16.77 5.33 -3.38
CA MET A 77 15.89 5.40 -2.19
C MET A 77 15.93 6.79 -1.55
N SER A 78 17.01 7.54 -1.74
CA SER A 78 17.13 8.93 -1.27
C SER A 78 16.40 9.94 -2.18
N THR A 79 15.87 9.49 -3.32
CA THR A 79 15.10 10.35 -4.22
C THR A 79 13.78 10.75 -3.57
N ARG A 80 13.47 12.05 -3.63
CA ARG A 80 12.22 12.64 -3.12
C ARG A 80 11.08 12.32 -4.07
N TRP A 81 9.88 12.09 -3.53
CA TRP A 81 8.69 12.05 -4.37
C TRP A 81 8.22 13.49 -4.63
N SER A 82 8.43 14.01 -5.83
CA SER A 82 8.19 15.44 -6.13
C SER A 82 6.73 15.87 -5.92
N LEU A 83 5.80 14.94 -6.15
CA LEU A 83 4.35 15.15 -5.98
C LEU A 83 3.91 15.25 -4.52
N ALA A 84 4.76 14.85 -3.58
CA ALA A 84 4.46 15.01 -2.16
C ALA A 84 4.64 16.47 -1.73
N SER A 85 3.59 17.02 -1.10
CA SER A 85 3.55 18.42 -0.68
C SER A 85 4.05 18.65 0.75
N CYS A 86 4.26 17.60 1.54
CA CYS A 86 4.72 17.71 2.92
C CYS A 86 6.26 17.66 3.03
N PRO A 87 6.87 18.14 4.14
CA PRO A 87 8.33 18.14 4.32
C PRO A 87 9.02 16.78 4.20
N ARG A 88 8.29 15.68 4.46
CA ARG A 88 8.79 14.32 4.28
C ARG A 88 9.06 13.98 2.82
N ARG A 89 8.29 14.55 1.88
CA ARG A 89 8.38 14.28 0.44
C ARG A 89 8.31 12.78 0.10
N ASP A 90 7.43 12.05 0.80
CA ASP A 90 7.25 10.59 0.67
C ASP A 90 5.77 10.20 0.58
N PHE A 91 5.50 8.90 0.40
CA PHE A 91 4.16 8.31 0.34
C PHE A 91 3.28 8.64 1.56
N GLN A 92 3.91 8.71 2.74
CA GLN A 92 3.21 8.91 4.01
C GLN A 92 2.72 10.35 4.21
N CYS A 93 3.09 11.28 3.32
CA CYS A 93 2.48 12.61 3.28
C CYS A 93 0.96 12.56 3.09
N PHE A 94 0.46 11.58 2.32
CA PHE A 94 -0.96 11.48 2.00
C PHE A 94 -1.60 10.23 2.60
N PHE A 95 -0.88 9.11 2.54
CA PHE A 95 -1.42 7.80 2.83
C PHE A 95 -0.85 7.21 4.11
N LYS A 96 -1.58 6.25 4.68
CA LYS A 96 -1.10 5.48 5.81
C LYS A 96 0.00 4.52 5.34
N ALA A 97 1.01 4.29 6.17
CA ALA A 97 1.99 3.25 5.92
C ALA A 97 1.30 1.90 5.66
N ALA A 98 1.86 1.11 4.73
CA ALA A 98 1.32 -0.20 4.39
C ALA A 98 1.45 -1.20 5.56
N SER A 99 2.40 -0.96 6.46
CA SER A 99 2.64 -1.76 7.66
C SER A 99 3.15 -0.85 8.78
N PRO A 100 2.89 -1.19 10.05
CA PRO A 100 3.54 -0.53 11.18
C PRO A 100 5.00 -1.00 11.37
N TYR A 101 5.43 -2.05 10.66
CA TYR A 101 6.80 -2.55 10.76
C TYR A 101 7.77 -1.75 9.90
N VAL A 102 8.93 -1.41 10.49
CA VAL A 102 9.99 -0.66 9.82
C VAL A 102 11.33 -1.37 9.94
N PRO A 103 12.18 -1.32 8.90
CA PRO A 103 13.57 -1.77 8.95
C PRO A 103 14.46 -0.65 9.47
N THR A 104 15.64 -1.02 9.96
CA THR A 104 16.66 -0.05 10.36
C THR A 104 17.30 0.63 9.14
N VAL A 105 17.95 1.77 9.36
CA VAL A 105 18.74 2.45 8.31
C VAL A 105 19.88 1.58 7.80
N LYS A 106 20.48 0.75 8.67
CA LYS A 106 21.53 -0.21 8.28
C LYS A 106 20.97 -1.24 7.30
N GLU A 107 19.85 -1.86 7.63
CA GLU A 107 19.17 -2.85 6.79
C GLU A 107 18.76 -2.27 5.43
N LEU A 108 18.31 -1.01 5.38
CA LEU A 108 17.99 -0.33 4.12
C LEU A 108 19.23 -0.05 3.27
N ASN A 109 20.38 0.25 3.88
CA ASN A 109 21.63 0.44 3.15
C ASN A 109 22.17 -0.88 2.59
N GLU A 110 22.05 -1.96 3.36
CA GLU A 110 22.46 -3.32 3.00
C GLU A 110 21.47 -4.04 2.06
N ALA A 111 20.29 -3.46 1.83
CA ALA A 111 19.23 -4.03 1.02
C ALA A 111 19.70 -4.53 -0.36
N TYR A 112 19.33 -5.74 -0.73
CA TYR A 112 19.63 -6.29 -2.05
C TYR A 112 18.74 -5.63 -3.12
N GLY A 113 19.34 -5.09 -4.18
CA GLY A 113 18.59 -4.43 -5.25
C GLY A 113 18.35 -5.37 -6.41
N LEU A 114 17.08 -5.68 -6.70
CA LEU A 114 16.72 -6.52 -7.83
C LEU A 114 17.17 -5.89 -9.15
N THR A 115 17.83 -6.69 -9.98
CA THR A 115 18.06 -6.36 -11.38
C THR A 115 16.74 -6.34 -12.16
N ARG A 116 16.80 -5.85 -13.40
CA ARG A 116 15.62 -5.84 -14.28
C ARG A 116 15.08 -7.25 -14.54
N THR A 117 15.97 -8.21 -14.79
CA THR A 117 15.63 -9.61 -15.08
C THR A 117 15.04 -10.27 -13.85
N GLU A 118 15.66 -10.12 -12.68
CA GLU A 118 15.14 -10.68 -11.42
C GLU A 118 13.78 -10.10 -11.04
N LYS A 119 13.56 -8.81 -11.29
CA LYS A 119 12.24 -8.22 -11.12
C LYS A 119 11.22 -8.91 -12.04
N GLN A 120 11.53 -9.06 -13.33
CA GLN A 120 10.62 -9.71 -14.28
C GLN A 120 10.31 -11.15 -13.85
N ASP A 121 11.35 -11.88 -13.44
CA ASP A 121 11.24 -13.24 -12.94
C ASP A 121 10.39 -13.33 -11.68
N LEU A 122 10.53 -12.39 -10.75
CA LEU A 122 9.70 -12.31 -9.56
C LEU A 122 8.22 -12.16 -9.94
N PHE A 123 7.89 -11.30 -10.91
CA PHE A 123 6.51 -11.13 -11.35
C PHE A 123 5.98 -12.28 -12.21
N HIS A 124 6.87 -13.01 -12.88
CA HIS A 124 6.52 -14.17 -13.67
C HIS A 124 6.29 -15.41 -12.80
N ARG A 125 7.19 -15.67 -11.84
CA ARG A 125 7.23 -16.89 -11.01
C ARG A 125 6.60 -16.72 -9.62
N GLY A 126 6.50 -15.48 -9.13
CA GLY A 126 6.08 -15.20 -7.76
C GLY A 126 7.16 -15.52 -6.72
N GLU A 127 8.43 -15.54 -7.12
CA GLU A 127 9.55 -15.98 -6.28
C GLU A 127 10.64 -14.92 -6.17
N VAL A 128 11.32 -14.93 -5.03
CA VAL A 128 12.51 -14.12 -4.81
C VAL A 128 13.69 -14.78 -5.55
N PRO A 129 14.67 -14.03 -6.08
CA PRO A 129 15.86 -14.62 -6.69
C PRO A 129 16.58 -15.60 -5.76
N ILE A 130 17.15 -16.65 -6.35
CA ILE A 130 17.87 -17.70 -5.63
C ILE A 130 19.03 -17.08 -4.85
N GLY A 131 19.15 -17.43 -3.57
CA GLY A 131 20.17 -16.92 -2.65
C GLY A 131 19.78 -15.63 -1.91
N HIS A 132 18.64 -15.03 -2.25
CA HIS A 132 18.12 -13.80 -1.63
C HIS A 132 16.82 -14.01 -0.85
N GLU A 133 16.35 -15.26 -0.70
CA GLU A 133 15.09 -15.60 -0.04
C GLU A 133 15.06 -15.11 1.42
N ASN A 134 16.21 -15.12 2.07
CA ASN A 134 16.38 -14.76 3.48
C ASN A 134 16.86 -13.33 3.71
N ASP A 135 17.12 -12.56 2.64
CA ASP A 135 17.56 -11.17 2.78
C ASP A 135 16.49 -10.36 3.52
N LYS A 136 16.93 -9.61 4.53
CA LYS A 136 16.06 -8.80 5.39
C LYS A 136 15.28 -7.78 4.57
N VAL A 137 15.95 -7.10 3.65
CA VAL A 137 15.34 -6.11 2.75
C VAL A 137 15.74 -6.42 1.32
N ILE A 138 14.73 -6.59 0.47
CA ILE A 138 14.91 -6.56 -0.98
C ILE A 138 14.32 -5.27 -1.50
N TYR A 139 14.99 -4.67 -2.47
CA TYR A 139 14.61 -3.43 -3.08
C TYR A 139 14.28 -3.60 -4.56
N MET A 140 13.18 -2.99 -4.99
CA MET A 140 12.78 -2.95 -6.39
C MET A 140 12.57 -1.51 -6.86
N MET A 141 13.09 -1.22 -8.05
CA MET A 141 12.82 0.04 -8.75
C MET A 141 11.43 0.03 -9.42
N GLY A 142 10.59 1.00 -9.06
CA GLY A 142 9.27 1.23 -9.66
C GLY A 142 9.27 1.84 -11.07
N LEU A 143 10.42 1.94 -11.75
CA LEU A 143 10.56 2.71 -12.99
C LEU A 143 9.83 2.18 -14.23
N GLN A 144 9.31 0.96 -14.18
CA GLN A 144 8.73 0.32 -15.36
C GLN A 144 7.37 -0.25 -15.01
N LYS A 145 6.45 -0.23 -15.99
CA LYS A 145 5.17 -0.92 -15.90
C LYS A 145 5.44 -2.38 -15.54
N THR A 146 5.15 -2.71 -14.29
CA THR A 146 5.33 -4.06 -13.79
C THR A 146 4.18 -4.91 -14.33
N PRO A 147 4.43 -5.99 -15.09
CA PRO A 147 3.37 -6.90 -15.50
C PRO A 147 2.85 -7.60 -14.24
N SER A 148 1.69 -7.16 -13.74
CA SER A 148 1.05 -7.71 -12.55
C SER A 148 0.20 -8.95 -12.83
N MET A 149 0.16 -9.41 -14.09
CA MET A 149 -0.61 -10.59 -14.47
C MET A 149 0.27 -11.83 -14.34
N HIS A 150 0.51 -12.23 -13.09
CA HIS A 150 0.16 -13.57 -12.61
C HIS A 150 1.01 -14.07 -11.44
N LEU A 151 2.19 -13.53 -11.10
CA LEU A 151 3.00 -13.98 -9.94
C LEU A 151 3.03 -15.53 -9.80
N GLY A 152 3.22 -16.23 -10.93
CA GLY A 152 3.20 -17.69 -11.00
C GLY A 152 1.85 -18.38 -10.72
N GLY A 153 0.72 -17.67 -10.80
CA GLY A 153 -0.60 -18.15 -10.40
C GLY A 153 -0.79 -18.33 -8.89
N ARG A 154 0.13 -17.78 -8.06
CA ARG A 154 0.18 -18.01 -6.62
C ARG A 154 -0.57 -16.96 -5.80
N LEU A 155 -0.93 -15.84 -6.40
CA LEU A 155 -1.48 -14.69 -5.67
C LEU A 155 -2.83 -15.02 -5.02
N GLU A 156 -3.75 -15.56 -5.81
CA GLU A 156 -5.11 -15.91 -5.37
C GLU A 156 -5.08 -16.94 -4.24
N SER A 157 -4.31 -18.02 -4.40
CA SER A 157 -4.19 -19.08 -3.40
C SER A 157 -3.50 -18.61 -2.13
N THR A 158 -2.45 -17.78 -2.25
CA THR A 158 -1.77 -17.18 -1.08
C THR A 158 -2.72 -16.29 -0.30
N LEU A 159 -3.45 -15.42 -1.00
CA LEU A 159 -4.38 -14.49 -0.35
C LEU A 159 -5.56 -15.23 0.28
N TYR A 160 -6.10 -16.26 -0.38
CA TYR A 160 -7.14 -17.13 0.17
C TYR A 160 -6.65 -17.80 1.47
N ASN A 161 -5.47 -18.43 1.46
CA ASN A 161 -4.92 -19.12 2.62
C ASN A 161 -4.66 -18.17 3.80
N ILE A 162 -4.10 -16.98 3.54
CA ILE A 162 -3.92 -15.94 4.57
C ILE A 162 -5.27 -15.51 5.14
N SER A 163 -6.26 -15.27 4.27
CA SER A 163 -7.60 -14.83 4.69
C SER A 163 -8.27 -15.86 5.58
N MET A 164 -8.25 -17.14 5.18
CA MET A 164 -8.81 -18.24 5.97
C MET A 164 -8.11 -18.39 7.31
N SER A 165 -6.77 -18.36 7.33
CA SER A 165 -5.99 -18.41 8.58
C SER A 165 -6.32 -17.27 9.55
N LEU A 166 -6.51 -16.05 9.04
CA LEU A 166 -6.92 -14.90 9.85
C LEU A 166 -8.35 -15.04 10.39
N ILE A 167 -9.28 -15.53 9.55
CA ILE A 167 -10.67 -15.78 9.96
C ILE A 167 -10.71 -16.85 11.05
N ASP A 168 -9.99 -17.96 10.87
CA ASP A 168 -9.92 -19.06 11.83
C ASP A 168 -9.32 -18.59 13.16
N SER A 169 -8.24 -17.80 13.11
CA SER A 169 -7.59 -17.23 14.30
C SER A 169 -8.46 -16.21 15.04
N ALA A 170 -9.39 -15.57 14.34
CA ALA A 170 -10.27 -14.54 14.88
C ALA A 170 -11.72 -15.03 15.08
N ALA A 171 -12.02 -16.31 14.84
CA ALA A 171 -13.38 -16.82 14.71
C ALA A 171 -14.28 -16.53 15.93
N THR A 172 -13.69 -16.44 17.13
CA THR A 172 -14.40 -16.13 18.38
C THR A 172 -14.64 -14.63 18.62
N LYS A 173 -14.03 -13.75 17.81
CA LYS A 173 -14.07 -12.29 17.94
C LYS A 173 -14.80 -11.58 16.80
N VAL A 174 -15.20 -12.33 15.77
CA VAL A 174 -15.85 -11.80 14.58
C VAL A 174 -17.36 -12.03 14.71
N ALA A 175 -18.15 -10.98 14.46
CA ALA A 175 -19.61 -11.04 14.56
C ALA A 175 -20.27 -11.99 13.55
N ASP A 176 -19.66 -12.18 12.37
CA ASP A 176 -20.14 -13.10 11.33
C ASP A 176 -18.96 -13.74 10.57
N PRO A 177 -18.43 -14.88 11.05
CA PRO A 177 -17.35 -15.59 10.37
C PRO A 177 -17.80 -16.23 9.05
N ALA A 178 -19.09 -16.54 8.87
CA ALA A 178 -19.60 -17.16 7.64
C ALA A 178 -19.54 -16.18 6.48
N LEU A 179 -19.93 -14.93 6.69
CA LEU A 179 -19.79 -13.86 5.70
C LEU A 179 -18.32 -13.65 5.31
N LEU A 180 -17.40 -13.67 6.27
CA LEU A 180 -15.96 -13.52 5.96
C LEU A 180 -15.42 -14.69 5.13
N ARG A 181 -15.84 -15.92 5.40
CA ARG A 181 -15.47 -17.09 4.58
C ARG A 181 -16.01 -16.96 3.16
N SER A 182 -17.28 -16.58 3.01
CA SER A 182 -17.88 -16.32 1.69
C SER A 182 -17.13 -15.24 0.91
N ALA A 183 -16.70 -14.17 1.60
CA ALA A 183 -15.86 -13.14 0.99
C ALA A 183 -14.48 -13.70 0.58
N ALA A 184 -13.86 -14.56 1.39
CA ALA A 184 -12.60 -15.22 1.07
C ALA A 184 -12.73 -16.16 -0.15
N ASP A 185 -13.78 -16.96 -0.24
CA ASP A 185 -14.06 -17.83 -1.39
C ASP A 185 -14.14 -17.01 -2.70
N SER A 186 -14.72 -15.82 -2.62
CA SER A 186 -14.86 -14.92 -3.76
C SER A 186 -13.54 -14.38 -4.31
N ILE A 187 -12.44 -14.45 -3.57
CA ILE A 187 -11.09 -13.99 -4.00
C ILE A 187 -10.65 -14.70 -5.28
N THR A 188 -10.99 -15.98 -5.40
CA THR A 188 -10.60 -16.82 -6.53
C THR A 188 -11.41 -16.56 -7.79
N SER A 189 -12.47 -15.74 -7.71
CA SER A 189 -13.33 -15.40 -8.84
C SER A 189 -13.06 -13.99 -9.37
N GLN A 190 -13.01 -13.85 -10.69
CA GLN A 190 -12.95 -12.52 -11.32
C GLN A 190 -14.33 -11.89 -11.47
N ASP A 191 -14.37 -10.56 -11.50
CA ASP A 191 -15.59 -9.85 -11.89
C ASP A 191 -15.88 -10.06 -13.38
N GLY A 192 -17.16 -10.07 -13.75
CA GLY A 192 -17.57 -10.07 -15.15
C GLY A 192 -17.11 -8.81 -15.89
N ASN A 193 -16.89 -8.94 -17.20
CA ASN A 193 -16.60 -7.79 -18.06
C ASN A 193 -17.73 -6.76 -17.99
N ARG A 194 -17.37 -5.49 -17.80
CA ARG A 194 -18.32 -4.38 -17.80
C ARG A 194 -18.28 -3.67 -19.16
N PRO A 195 -19.41 -3.52 -19.87
CA PRO A 195 -19.46 -2.81 -21.15
C PRO A 195 -18.86 -1.40 -21.03
N GLY A 196 -17.94 -1.04 -21.93
CA GLY A 196 -17.33 0.29 -21.96
C GLY A 196 -16.23 0.54 -20.92
N TYR A 197 -15.91 -0.44 -20.07
CA TYR A 197 -14.88 -0.31 -19.03
C TYR A 197 -13.74 -1.31 -19.26
N HIS A 198 -12.96 -1.06 -20.31
CA HIS A 198 -11.89 -1.94 -20.78
C HIS A 198 -10.51 -1.38 -20.39
N PHE A 199 -10.01 -1.76 -19.21
CA PHE A 199 -8.62 -1.53 -18.84
C PHE A 199 -8.04 -2.79 -18.18
N GLN A 200 -6.70 -2.89 -18.14
CA GLN A 200 -5.95 -4.12 -17.82
C GLN A 200 -6.35 -4.84 -16.52
N PHE A 201 -7.00 -4.16 -15.56
CA PHE A 201 -7.40 -4.73 -14.27
C PHE A 201 -8.89 -4.53 -13.93
N SER A 202 -9.72 -4.23 -14.93
CA SER A 202 -11.15 -3.93 -14.73
C SER A 202 -11.94 -5.04 -14.05
N THR A 203 -11.46 -6.28 -14.13
CA THR A 203 -12.10 -7.48 -13.57
C THR A 203 -11.39 -8.03 -12.32
N SER A 204 -10.25 -7.46 -11.93
CA SER A 204 -9.43 -7.99 -10.83
C SER A 204 -9.84 -7.40 -9.48
N LYS A 205 -10.59 -8.17 -8.70
CA LYS A 205 -10.97 -7.83 -7.31
C LYS A 205 -9.76 -7.57 -6.43
N ILE A 206 -8.72 -8.40 -6.57
CA ILE A 206 -7.46 -8.27 -5.81
C ILE A 206 -6.79 -6.94 -6.13
N HIS A 207 -6.70 -6.58 -7.41
CA HIS A 207 -6.13 -5.30 -7.82
C HIS A 207 -6.91 -4.11 -7.20
N HIS A 208 -8.24 -4.13 -7.28
CA HIS A 208 -9.07 -3.08 -6.67
C HIS A 208 -8.91 -3.00 -5.14
N GLY A 209 -8.92 -4.14 -4.45
CA GLY A 209 -8.74 -4.20 -3.00
C GLY A 209 -7.38 -3.63 -2.57
N LEU A 210 -6.30 -4.03 -3.24
CA LEU A 210 -4.96 -3.52 -2.95
C LEU A 210 -4.80 -2.05 -3.33
N LEU A 211 -5.48 -1.58 -4.37
CA LEU A 211 -5.52 -0.16 -4.72
C LEU A 211 -6.16 0.66 -3.60
N PHE A 212 -7.31 0.23 -3.08
CA PHE A 212 -7.94 0.88 -1.92
C PHE A 212 -7.05 0.81 -0.68
N TYR A 213 -6.37 -0.32 -0.46
CA TYR A 213 -5.41 -0.48 0.64
C TYR A 213 -4.24 0.51 0.56
N ALA A 214 -3.67 0.69 -0.63
CA ALA A 214 -2.60 1.66 -0.88
C ALA A 214 -3.09 3.10 -0.71
N LEU A 215 -4.33 3.39 -1.08
CA LEU A 215 -4.91 4.73 -1.01
C LEU A 215 -5.52 5.09 0.36
N ARG A 216 -5.31 4.27 1.40
CA ARG A 216 -5.82 4.58 2.75
C ARG A 216 -5.22 5.90 3.23
N PRO A 217 -6.04 6.94 3.51
CA PRO A 217 -5.50 8.22 3.93
C PRO A 217 -4.81 8.12 5.29
N SER A 218 -3.77 8.91 5.50
CA SER A 218 -3.22 9.13 6.84
C SER A 218 -4.27 9.83 7.72
N LEU A 219 -4.17 9.72 9.05
CA LEU A 219 -5.12 10.39 9.95
C LEU A 219 -5.14 11.91 9.72
N LEU A 220 -3.97 12.52 9.55
CA LEU A 220 -3.84 13.94 9.26
C LEU A 220 -4.55 14.31 7.95
N SER A 221 -4.29 13.55 6.88
CA SER A 221 -4.95 13.76 5.59
C SER A 221 -6.45 13.57 5.68
N LYS A 222 -6.91 12.55 6.42
CA LYS A 222 -8.35 12.29 6.65
C LYS A 222 -9.01 13.48 7.34
N HIS A 223 -8.44 14.01 8.42
CA HIS A 223 -8.97 15.18 9.10
C HIS A 223 -9.03 16.40 8.17
N ARG A 224 -7.99 16.61 7.37
CA ARG A 224 -7.95 17.71 6.40
C ARG A 224 -8.98 17.55 5.29
N ILE A 225 -9.14 16.35 4.74
CA ILE A 225 -10.17 16.04 3.73
C ILE A 225 -11.56 16.30 4.31
N ASN A 226 -11.85 15.79 5.51
CA ASN A 226 -13.13 16.03 6.16
C ASN A 226 -13.39 17.52 6.41
N SER A 227 -12.38 18.27 6.84
CA SER A 227 -12.49 19.72 7.02
C SER A 227 -12.80 20.45 5.71
N ILE A 228 -12.16 20.07 4.60
CA ILE A 228 -12.42 20.65 3.28
C ILE A 228 -13.84 20.29 2.81
N LEU A 229 -14.24 19.02 2.96
CA LEU A 229 -15.58 18.58 2.57
C LEU A 229 -16.64 19.35 3.37
N ASN A 230 -16.46 19.53 4.67
CA ASN A 230 -17.39 20.32 5.49
C ASN A 230 -17.47 21.80 5.08
N GLN A 231 -16.42 22.35 4.47
CA GLN A 231 -16.40 23.74 3.98
C GLN A 231 -17.01 23.90 2.59
N VAL A 232 -16.83 22.89 1.73
CA VAL A 232 -17.15 22.98 0.29
C VAL A 232 -18.48 22.33 -0.05
N VAL A 233 -18.86 21.26 0.67
CA VAL A 233 -20.11 20.54 0.44
C VAL A 233 -21.25 21.33 1.08
N PRO A 234 -22.27 21.76 0.31
CA PRO A 234 -23.43 22.46 0.85
C PRO A 234 -24.17 21.60 1.89
N ALA A 235 -24.78 22.23 2.90
CA ALA A 235 -25.52 21.52 3.94
C ALA A 235 -26.70 20.68 3.41
N ASN A 236 -27.23 21.03 2.24
CA ASN A 236 -28.31 20.33 1.54
C ASN A 236 -27.80 19.38 0.43
N PHE A 237 -26.51 19.06 0.40
CA PHE A 237 -25.96 18.13 -0.59
C PHE A 237 -26.54 16.73 -0.42
N ASP A 238 -27.21 16.25 -1.46
CA ASP A 238 -27.72 14.89 -1.56
C ASP A 238 -26.76 14.06 -2.43
N PRO A 239 -25.93 13.19 -1.83
CA PRO A 239 -24.98 12.38 -2.59
C PRO A 239 -25.66 11.46 -3.60
N ALA A 240 -26.91 11.03 -3.34
CA ALA A 240 -27.65 10.14 -4.24
C ALA A 240 -28.14 10.86 -5.52
N LYS A 241 -28.20 12.20 -5.51
CA LYS A 241 -28.56 13.03 -6.66
C LYS A 241 -27.36 13.65 -7.37
N SER A 242 -26.14 13.39 -6.88
CA SER A 242 -24.93 13.94 -7.46
C SER A 242 -24.44 13.08 -8.64
N ILE A 243 -24.15 13.72 -9.78
CA ILE A 243 -23.44 13.07 -10.88
C ILE A 243 -22.04 12.76 -10.36
N GLY A 244 -21.62 11.49 -10.42
CA GLY A 244 -20.32 10.99 -9.97
C GLY A 244 -19.13 11.51 -10.77
N LEU A 245 -18.96 12.83 -10.84
CA LEU A 245 -17.71 13.44 -11.25
C LEU A 245 -16.78 13.40 -10.02
N PRO A 246 -15.56 12.85 -10.15
CA PRO A 246 -14.59 12.90 -9.06
C PRO A 246 -14.31 14.37 -8.74
N ILE A 247 -14.80 14.83 -7.59
CA ILE A 247 -14.59 16.20 -7.12
C ILE A 247 -13.08 16.35 -6.88
N ARG A 248 -12.37 16.93 -7.86
CA ARG A 248 -10.99 17.38 -7.69
C ARG A 248 -11.02 18.48 -6.65
N GLY A 249 -10.44 18.22 -5.48
CA GLY A 249 -10.42 19.19 -4.39
C GLY A 249 -9.82 20.53 -4.84
N GLY A 250 -10.59 21.60 -4.63
CA GLY A 250 -10.10 22.96 -4.49
C GLY A 250 -10.10 23.84 -5.75
N LEU A 251 -10.91 24.90 -5.70
CA LEU A 251 -10.79 26.17 -6.43
C LEU A 251 -11.22 26.23 -7.91
N PHE A 252 -12.43 25.79 -8.26
CA PHE A 252 -13.09 26.26 -9.50
C PHE A 252 -14.63 26.20 -9.40
N PHE A 253 -15.26 26.94 -8.48
CA PHE A 253 -16.74 27.03 -8.45
C PHE A 253 -17.31 28.40 -8.07
N LYS A 254 -16.54 29.49 -8.19
CA LYS A 254 -17.09 30.85 -7.99
C LYS A 254 -17.65 31.51 -9.26
N LYS A 255 -17.76 30.80 -10.40
CA LYS A 255 -18.14 31.45 -11.68
C LYS A 255 -19.02 30.67 -12.65
N ILE A 256 -19.65 29.55 -12.26
CA ILE A 256 -20.47 28.74 -13.19
C ILE A 256 -21.97 28.70 -12.81
N PHE A 257 -22.42 29.43 -11.79
CA PHE A 257 -23.85 29.67 -11.57
C PHE A 257 -24.14 31.16 -11.46
N SER A 258 -24.08 31.81 -12.61
CA SER A 258 -24.83 33.03 -12.91
C SER A 258 -25.55 32.82 -14.24
N LEU A 259 -26.47 31.86 -14.25
CA LEU A 259 -27.62 31.74 -15.15
C LEU A 259 -28.75 31.13 -14.32
#